data_AF-A0ABD3K7N5-F1
#
_entry.id   AF-A0ABD3K7N5-F1
#
_cell.length_a   1.000
_cell.length_b   1.000
_cell.length_c   1.000
_cell.angle_alpha   90.00
_cell.angle_beta   90.00
_cell.angle_gamma   90.00
#
_symmetry.space_group_name_H-M   'P 1'
#
loop_
_entity.id
_entity.type
_entity.pdbx_description
1 polymer ?
#
loop_
_entity_poly.entity_id
_entity_poly.type
_entity_poly.pdbx_seq_one_letter_code
_entity_poly.pdbx_strand_id
1 'polypeptide(L)'
;MESLHRASLQLRLLPLSLSPAPSRTLVLRTLLEPAARRRRLGADPPPKSGLIFPPRRRYSNSSPSIARAGWLLGLAGDKKKSGGPPDIVKAGDPVLHEPAREVDPADVGSERIQKIIDDMVAAMRKAPGVGLAAPQIGIPLRIIVLEDTKEYIGYAPKEETKAQDRRPFDLLVILNPKLKKKSDRTALFFEGCLRS
;
A
#
# COMPACT_ATOMS: atom_id res chain seq x y z
N MET A 1 48.97 43.50 -30.82
CA MET A 1 50.02 43.91 -29.86
C MET A 1 49.80 43.09 -28.60
N GLU A 2 50.75 42.19 -28.33
CA GLU A 2 51.00 41.44 -27.07
C GLU A 2 49.96 40.33 -26.74
N SER A 3 50.26 39.03 -26.69
CA SER A 3 51.40 38.20 -26.20
C SER A 3 51.40 37.98 -24.68
N LEU A 4 51.65 36.71 -24.30
CA LEU A 4 52.05 36.16 -22.99
C LEU A 4 50.87 35.78 -22.05
N HIS A 5 50.81 34.63 -21.35
CA HIS A 5 51.77 33.53 -21.17
C HIS A 5 51.05 32.26 -20.64
N ARG A 6 51.64 31.10 -20.94
CA ARG A 6 51.37 29.75 -20.41
C ARG A 6 51.57 29.66 -18.88
N ALA A 7 50.82 28.78 -18.21
CA ALA A 7 51.40 27.86 -17.23
C ALA A 7 50.53 26.59 -17.05
N SER A 8 51.11 25.47 -17.46
CA SER A 8 50.65 24.10 -17.23
C SER A 8 51.06 23.65 -15.83
N LEU A 9 50.16 23.04 -15.07
CA LEU A 9 50.51 22.18 -13.93
C LEU A 9 49.64 20.92 -13.97
N GLN A 10 50.17 19.89 -14.62
CA GLN A 10 49.86 18.49 -14.32
C GLN A 10 50.51 18.11 -13.00
N LEU A 11 49.76 17.50 -12.07
CA LEU A 11 50.35 16.59 -11.09
C LEU A 11 49.37 15.48 -10.67
N ARG A 12 49.62 14.30 -11.28
CA ARG A 12 49.67 12.95 -10.71
C ARG A 12 48.47 12.41 -9.91
N LEU A 13 47.77 11.46 -10.56
CA LEU A 13 47.09 10.33 -9.94
C LEU A 13 48.07 9.39 -9.23
N LEU A 14 47.69 8.87 -8.06
CA LEU A 14 47.98 7.49 -7.62
C LEU A 14 46.84 6.99 -6.70
N PRO A 15 46.46 5.70 -6.78
CA PRO A 15 45.32 5.12 -6.08
C PRO A 15 45.74 4.53 -4.72
N LEU A 16 44.85 4.60 -3.72
CA LEU A 16 45.01 3.88 -2.45
C LEU A 16 43.86 2.86 -2.27
N SER A 17 44.22 1.62 -2.60
CA SER A 17 43.94 0.35 -1.92
C SER A 17 42.62 0.14 -1.18
N LEU A 18 41.90 -0.90 -1.63
CA LEU A 18 40.84 -1.60 -0.90
C LEU A 18 41.34 -2.21 0.43
N SER A 19 40.46 -2.27 1.43
CA SER A 19 40.34 -3.43 2.34
C SER A 19 38.94 -3.49 2.98
N PRO A 20 38.34 -4.68 3.18
CA PRO A 20 36.94 -4.86 3.52
C PRO A 20 36.66 -4.79 5.03
N ALA A 21 35.50 -4.24 5.41
CA ALA A 21 35.00 -4.28 6.78
C ALA A 21 34.38 -5.66 7.10
N PRO A 22 34.68 -6.27 8.26
CA PRO A 22 34.20 -7.61 8.61
C PRO A 22 32.75 -7.62 9.09
N SER A 23 32.02 -8.62 8.60
CA SER A 23 30.71 -9.05 9.08
C SER A 23 30.75 -9.39 10.57
N ARG A 24 29.98 -8.65 11.39
CA ARG A 24 29.72 -9.03 12.78
C ARG A 24 28.30 -9.58 12.90
N THR A 25 28.24 -10.91 12.86
CA THR A 25 27.14 -11.72 13.38
C THR A 25 26.95 -11.40 14.86
N LEU A 26 25.85 -10.75 15.21
CA LEU A 26 25.43 -10.59 16.61
C LEU A 26 24.52 -11.75 16.99
N VAL A 27 25.12 -12.79 17.54
CA VAL A 27 24.44 -13.82 18.34
C VAL A 27 24.14 -13.18 19.70
N LEU A 28 22.88 -12.80 19.96
CA LEU A 28 22.48 -12.41 21.31
C LEU A 28 22.10 -13.66 22.11
N ARG A 29 23.07 -14.09 22.91
CA ARG A 29 23.00 -15.12 23.93
C ARG A 29 21.96 -14.72 24.98
N THR A 30 21.06 -15.65 25.28
CA THR A 30 20.10 -15.64 26.38
C THR A 30 20.79 -15.39 27.72
N LEU A 31 20.31 -14.38 28.46
CA LEU A 31 20.46 -14.32 29.91
C LEU A 31 19.07 -14.18 30.53
N LEU A 32 18.68 -15.29 31.12
CA LEU A 32 17.58 -15.52 32.04
C LEU A 32 18.00 -15.01 33.44
N GLU A 33 17.09 -14.34 34.17
CA GLU A 33 16.95 -14.26 35.65
C GLU A 33 16.23 -12.94 36.07
N PRO A 34 15.61 -12.85 37.27
CA PRO A 34 14.39 -13.53 37.70
C PRO A 34 13.27 -12.54 38.11
N ALA A 35 12.10 -13.09 38.41
CA ALA A 35 10.91 -12.38 38.84
C ALA A 35 11.07 -11.57 40.14
N ALA A 36 10.67 -10.30 40.13
CA ALA A 36 10.44 -9.49 41.34
C ALA A 36 8.95 -9.15 41.49
N ARG A 37 8.47 -9.36 42.72
CA ARG A 37 7.08 -9.45 43.15
C ARG A 37 6.57 -8.12 43.71
N ARG A 38 5.42 -7.66 43.18
CA ARG A 38 4.37 -6.77 43.76
C ARG A 38 4.77 -5.43 44.39
N ARG A 39 4.04 -4.37 44.00
CA ARG A 39 3.04 -3.68 44.85
C ARG A 39 1.84 -3.26 43.98
N ARG A 40 0.62 -3.59 44.44
CA ARG A 40 -0.64 -3.14 43.84
C ARG A 40 -0.94 -1.75 44.41
N LEU A 41 -1.09 -0.74 43.55
CA LEU A 41 -1.81 0.48 43.89
C LEU A 41 -3.24 0.29 43.41
N GLY A 42 -4.20 0.49 44.32
CA GLY A 42 -5.63 0.35 44.04
C GLY A 42 -6.07 1.42 43.04
N ALA A 43 -6.77 0.99 41.99
CA ALA A 43 -7.52 1.88 41.11
C ALA A 43 -8.98 1.84 41.57
N ASP A 44 -9.58 3.02 41.72
CA ASP A 44 -11.00 3.18 42.03
C ASP A 44 -11.90 2.56 40.94
N PRO A 45 -13.06 2.00 41.30
CA PRO A 45 -13.99 1.44 40.33
C PRO A 45 -14.65 2.56 39.49
N PRO A 46 -14.87 2.35 38.18
CA PRO A 46 -15.60 3.32 37.36
C PRO A 46 -17.09 3.37 37.74
N PRO A 47 -17.76 4.52 37.55
CA PRO A 47 -19.17 4.68 37.89
C PRO A 47 -20.07 3.82 36.99
N LYS A 48 -21.10 3.21 37.61
CA LYS A 48 -22.09 2.37 36.95
C LYS A 48 -23.05 3.22 36.13
N SER A 49 -22.90 3.24 34.80
CA SER A 49 -23.96 3.67 33.88
C SER A 49 -24.72 2.43 33.38
N GLY A 50 -26.02 2.42 33.64
CA GLY A 50 -26.93 1.38 33.18
C GLY A 50 -27.23 1.56 31.70
N LEU A 51 -26.74 0.64 30.86
CA LEU A 51 -27.29 0.38 29.54
C LEU A 51 -27.58 -1.11 29.44
N ILE A 52 -28.87 -1.40 29.25
CA ILE A 52 -29.45 -2.73 29.12
C ILE A 52 -29.00 -3.30 27.77
N PHE A 53 -28.07 -4.25 27.78
CA PHE A 53 -27.73 -5.05 26.60
C PHE A 53 -28.75 -6.20 26.47
N PRO A 54 -29.46 -6.36 25.33
CA PRO A 54 -30.29 -7.54 25.12
C PRO A 54 -29.41 -8.80 24.99
N PRO A 55 -29.92 -9.99 25.36
CA PRO A 55 -29.12 -11.21 25.40
C PRO A 55 -28.64 -11.62 24.00
N ARG A 56 -27.38 -12.06 23.93
CA ARG A 56 -26.79 -12.70 22.75
C ARG A 56 -27.63 -13.92 22.35
N ARG A 57 -28.36 -13.79 21.24
CA ARG A 57 -29.07 -14.91 20.61
C ARG A 57 -28.02 -15.87 20.02
N ARG A 58 -27.96 -17.09 20.54
CA ARG A 58 -27.18 -18.19 19.95
C ARG A 58 -27.79 -18.51 18.59
N TYR A 59 -27.02 -18.35 17.52
CA TYR A 59 -27.42 -18.82 16.19
C TYR A 59 -27.12 -20.32 16.13
N SER A 60 -28.18 -21.14 16.12
CA SER A 60 -28.10 -22.57 15.85
C SER A 60 -28.06 -22.80 14.34
N ASN A 61 -27.19 -23.70 13.90
CA ASN A 61 -27.11 -24.17 12.52
C ASN A 61 -28.44 -24.79 12.08
N SER A 62 -29.05 -24.19 11.07
CA SER A 62 -29.95 -24.90 10.16
C SER A 62 -29.85 -24.22 8.79
N SER A 63 -29.22 -24.91 7.84
CA SER A 63 -29.61 -24.80 6.43
C SER A 63 -31.07 -25.29 6.35
N PRO A 64 -31.96 -24.70 5.51
CA PRO A 64 -31.71 -24.59 4.08
C PRO A 64 -32.33 -23.36 3.39
N SER A 65 -31.74 -22.95 2.27
CA SER A 65 -32.41 -22.82 0.97
C SER A 65 -31.55 -22.00 0.03
N ILE A 66 -31.51 -22.47 -1.20
CA ILE A 66 -30.77 -21.93 -2.33
C ILE A 66 -31.32 -20.52 -2.63
N ALA A 67 -30.72 -19.50 -2.05
CA ALA A 67 -30.84 -18.13 -2.54
C ALA A 67 -29.77 -17.95 -3.62
N ARG A 68 -30.14 -18.23 -4.87
CA ARG A 68 -29.43 -17.78 -6.07
C ARG A 68 -29.43 -16.25 -6.08
N ALA A 69 -28.52 -15.62 -5.35
CA ALA A 69 -28.27 -14.19 -5.44
C ALA A 69 -27.36 -13.92 -6.65
N GLY A 70 -27.98 -13.58 -7.78
CA GLY A 70 -27.68 -12.34 -8.53
C GLY A 70 -26.28 -12.01 -9.05
N TRP A 71 -25.28 -12.89 -9.02
CA TRP A 71 -23.95 -12.59 -9.58
C TRP A 71 -23.63 -13.30 -10.91
N LEU A 72 -24.57 -14.11 -11.41
CA LEU A 72 -24.45 -14.81 -12.70
C LEU A 72 -25.21 -14.14 -13.86
N LEU A 73 -25.78 -12.93 -13.65
CA LEU A 73 -26.50 -12.19 -14.67
C LEU A 73 -25.81 -10.83 -14.91
N GLY A 74 -24.71 -10.87 -15.66
CA GLY A 74 -23.94 -9.68 -16.01
C GLY A 74 -22.93 -9.91 -17.13
N LEU A 75 -23.17 -10.87 -18.02
CA LEU A 75 -22.42 -11.07 -19.27
C LEU A 75 -23.20 -10.52 -20.48
N ALA A 76 -23.85 -9.36 -20.33
CA ALA A 76 -24.50 -8.66 -21.44
C ALA A 76 -24.68 -7.17 -21.11
N GLY A 77 -23.55 -6.48 -20.96
CA GLY A 77 -23.52 -5.02 -20.96
C GLY A 77 -22.40 -4.61 -21.91
N ASP A 78 -22.74 -4.40 -23.17
CA ASP A 78 -21.85 -3.81 -24.18
C ASP A 78 -21.50 -2.38 -23.74
N LYS A 79 -20.54 -2.27 -22.81
CA LYS A 79 -19.88 -1.01 -22.52
C LYS A 79 -19.00 -0.70 -23.73
N LYS A 80 -19.55 0.13 -24.61
CA LYS A 80 -18.88 0.82 -25.74
C LYS A 80 -17.39 0.98 -25.41
N LYS A 81 -16.50 0.35 -26.20
CA LYS A 81 -15.04 0.50 -26.08
C LYS A 81 -14.68 1.97 -26.28
N SER A 82 -14.66 2.76 -25.22
CA SER A 82 -13.94 4.02 -25.19
C SER A 82 -12.45 3.66 -25.26
N GLY A 83 -11.72 4.17 -26.23
CA GLY A 83 -10.28 3.91 -26.42
C GLY A 83 -9.38 4.53 -25.33
N GLY A 84 -9.88 4.69 -24.11
CA GLY A 84 -9.20 5.30 -22.98
C GLY A 84 -9.34 4.44 -21.71
N PRO A 85 -8.57 4.76 -20.66
CA PRO A 85 -8.60 4.01 -19.41
C PRO A 85 -10.00 4.03 -18.77
N PRO A 86 -10.35 2.99 -17.99
CA PRO A 86 -11.62 2.93 -17.30
C PRO A 86 -11.78 4.11 -16.33
N ASP A 87 -13.03 4.52 -16.11
CA ASP A 87 -13.34 5.55 -15.13
C ASP A 87 -13.21 5.00 -13.70
N ILE A 88 -12.83 5.89 -12.78
CA ILE A 88 -12.77 5.57 -11.37
C ILE A 88 -14.18 5.62 -10.77
N VAL A 89 -14.54 4.54 -10.10
CA VAL A 89 -15.82 4.37 -9.42
C VAL A 89 -15.95 5.37 -8.27
N LYS A 90 -17.12 6.02 -8.18
CA LYS A 90 -17.41 7.04 -7.16
C LYS A 90 -17.78 6.40 -5.82
N ALA A 91 -17.61 7.17 -4.74
CA ALA A 91 -18.07 6.77 -3.42
C ALA A 91 -19.57 6.38 -3.42
N GLY A 92 -19.91 5.29 -2.73
CA GLY A 92 -21.25 4.72 -2.67
C GLY A 92 -21.47 3.48 -3.54
N ASP A 93 -20.57 3.20 -4.50
CA ASP A 93 -20.65 1.96 -5.27
C ASP A 93 -20.35 0.72 -4.39
N PRO A 94 -21.20 -0.32 -4.41
CA PRO A 94 -21.02 -1.54 -3.60
C PRO A 94 -19.66 -2.21 -3.76
N VAL A 95 -19.05 -2.17 -4.95
CA VAL A 95 -17.75 -2.82 -5.22
C VAL A 95 -16.64 -2.30 -4.32
N LEU A 96 -16.79 -1.09 -3.80
CA LEU A 96 -15.84 -0.41 -2.90
C LEU A 96 -16.00 -0.81 -1.43
N HIS A 97 -17.09 -1.52 -1.10
CA HIS A 97 -17.47 -1.91 0.25
C HIS A 97 -17.44 -3.43 0.47
N GLU A 98 -17.13 -4.19 -0.57
CA GLU A 98 -17.03 -5.65 -0.52
C GLU A 98 -15.57 -6.13 -0.54
N PRO A 99 -15.24 -7.24 0.16
CA PRO A 99 -13.92 -7.85 0.06
C PRO A 99 -13.61 -8.33 -1.36
N ALA A 100 -12.49 -7.84 -1.93
CA ALA A 100 -12.04 -8.28 -3.24
C ALA A 100 -11.52 -9.74 -3.22
N ARG A 101 -11.72 -10.45 -4.33
CA ARG A 101 -11.32 -11.85 -4.51
C ARG A 101 -9.84 -11.99 -4.86
N GLU A 102 -9.21 -13.06 -4.41
CA GLU A 102 -7.84 -13.37 -4.81
C GLU A 102 -7.75 -13.67 -6.32
N VAL A 103 -6.63 -13.30 -6.93
CA VAL A 103 -6.27 -13.72 -8.27
C VAL A 103 -5.65 -15.11 -8.18
N ASP A 104 -6.06 -16.05 -9.03
CA ASP A 104 -5.41 -17.35 -9.13
C ASP A 104 -3.96 -17.16 -9.62
N PRO A 105 -2.94 -17.73 -8.95
CA PRO A 105 -1.56 -17.69 -9.44
C PRO A 105 -1.39 -18.13 -10.90
N ALA A 106 -2.21 -19.06 -11.40
CA ALA A 106 -2.19 -19.50 -12.79
C ALA A 106 -2.64 -18.41 -13.78
N ASP A 107 -3.50 -17.49 -13.34
CA ASP A 107 -4.07 -16.44 -14.18
C ASP A 107 -3.18 -15.19 -14.26
N VAL A 108 -2.12 -15.07 -13.45
CA VAL A 108 -1.30 -13.85 -13.36
C VAL A 108 -0.73 -13.43 -14.72
N GLY A 109 -0.29 -14.40 -15.52
CA GLY A 109 0.23 -14.17 -16.88
C GLY A 109 -0.84 -14.13 -17.97
N SER A 110 -2.12 -14.32 -17.63
CA SER A 110 -3.19 -14.29 -18.62
C SER A 110 -3.38 -12.90 -19.20
N GLU A 111 -3.74 -12.83 -20.49
CA GLU A 111 -4.07 -11.56 -21.17
C GLU A 111 -5.13 -10.76 -20.41
N ARG A 112 -6.07 -11.45 -19.77
CA ARG A 112 -7.11 -10.82 -18.95
C ARG A 112 -6.52 -10.05 -17.77
N ILE A 113 -5.64 -10.68 -16.98
CA ILE A 113 -5.05 -10.02 -15.80
C ILE A 113 -4.07 -8.93 -16.22
N GLN A 114 -3.28 -9.15 -17.28
CA GLN A 114 -2.37 -8.14 -17.82
C GLN A 114 -3.14 -6.91 -18.30
N LYS A 115 -4.25 -7.08 -19.03
CA LYS A 115 -5.10 -5.97 -19.45
C LYS A 115 -5.66 -5.19 -18.25
N ILE A 116 -6.06 -5.87 -17.18
CA ILE A 116 -6.54 -5.21 -15.96
C ILE A 116 -5.44 -4.34 -15.35
N ILE A 117 -4.21 -4.86 -15.29
CA ILE A 117 -3.06 -4.11 -14.77
C ILE A 117 -2.80 -2.87 -15.65
N ASP A 118 -2.78 -3.03 -16.97
CA ASP A 118 -2.58 -1.93 -17.91
C ASP A 118 -3.67 -0.84 -17.76
N ASP A 119 -4.94 -1.25 -17.69
CA ASP A 119 -6.08 -0.38 -17.47
C ASP A 119 -5.94 0.38 -16.13
N MET A 120 -5.50 -0.29 -15.06
CA MET A 120 -5.26 0.31 -13.75
C MET A 120 -4.13 1.35 -13.78
N VAL A 121 -3.00 1.04 -14.43
CA VAL A 121 -1.86 1.96 -14.55
C VAL A 121 -2.27 3.19 -15.36
N ALA A 122 -2.98 2.99 -16.47
CA ALA A 122 -3.47 4.09 -17.30
C ALA A 122 -4.48 4.98 -16.55
N ALA A 123 -5.39 4.38 -15.77
CA ALA A 123 -6.33 5.13 -14.92
C ALA A 123 -5.62 5.92 -13.81
N MET A 124 -4.65 5.30 -13.11
CA MET A 124 -3.85 5.93 -12.05
C MET A 124 -3.12 7.17 -12.56
N ARG A 125 -2.45 7.06 -13.71
CA ARG A 125 -1.69 8.16 -14.33
C ARG A 125 -2.59 9.25 -14.92
N LYS A 126 -3.79 8.90 -15.40
CA LYS A 126 -4.80 9.87 -15.87
C LYS A 126 -5.37 10.71 -14.72
N ALA A 127 -5.55 10.11 -13.54
CA ALA A 127 -6.10 10.75 -12.33
C ALA A 127 -5.02 11.30 -11.37
N PRO A 128 -3.85 11.67 -11.90
CA PRO A 128 -2.52 11.69 -11.24
C PRO A 128 -2.47 11.22 -9.77
N GLY A 129 -2.68 9.93 -9.54
CA GLY A 129 -2.59 9.31 -8.22
C GLY A 129 -1.30 8.53 -7.99
N VAL A 130 -0.92 8.34 -6.72
CA VAL A 130 0.25 7.52 -6.34
C VAL A 130 -0.08 6.02 -6.17
N GLY A 131 -1.37 5.67 -6.26
CA GLY A 131 -1.82 4.29 -6.14
C GLY A 131 -3.29 4.10 -6.53
N LEU A 132 -3.60 2.88 -7.00
CA LEU A 132 -4.95 2.48 -7.40
C LEU A 132 -5.19 1.00 -7.10
N ALA A 133 -6.35 0.67 -6.54
CA ALA A 133 -6.80 -0.71 -6.34
C ALA A 133 -7.84 -1.11 -7.39
N ALA A 134 -7.86 -2.37 -7.82
CA ALA A 134 -8.78 -2.85 -8.86
C ALA A 134 -10.28 -2.57 -8.58
N PRO A 135 -10.78 -2.62 -7.33
CA PRO A 135 -12.17 -2.23 -7.05
C PRO A 135 -12.51 -0.79 -7.45
N GLN A 136 -11.52 0.12 -7.45
CA GLN A 136 -11.71 1.51 -7.87
C GLN A 136 -12.03 1.65 -9.35
N ILE A 137 -11.81 0.62 -10.17
CA ILE A 137 -12.23 0.57 -11.58
C ILE A 137 -13.33 -0.48 -11.81
N GLY A 138 -14.03 -0.88 -10.73
CA GLY A 138 -15.15 -1.82 -10.79
C GLY A 138 -14.75 -3.29 -10.83
N ILE A 139 -13.48 -3.62 -10.55
CA ILE A 139 -12.98 -5.00 -10.63
C ILE A 139 -12.75 -5.55 -9.23
N PRO A 140 -13.54 -6.54 -8.75
CA PRO A 140 -13.45 -7.06 -7.39
C PRO A 140 -12.32 -8.10 -7.24
N LEU A 141 -11.09 -7.72 -7.60
CA LEU A 141 -9.87 -8.53 -7.48
C LEU A 141 -8.84 -7.85 -6.57
N ARG A 142 -8.01 -8.65 -5.90
CA ARG A 142 -6.92 -8.19 -5.01
C ARG A 142 -5.69 -7.81 -5.82
N ILE A 143 -5.79 -6.69 -6.53
CA ILE A 143 -4.69 -6.12 -7.31
C ILE A 143 -4.53 -4.67 -6.89
N ILE A 144 -3.29 -4.25 -6.65
CA ILE A 144 -2.92 -2.85 -6.41
C ILE A 144 -1.77 -2.47 -7.34
N VAL A 145 -1.80 -1.23 -7.83
CA VAL A 145 -0.69 -0.58 -8.52
C VAL A 145 -0.28 0.66 -7.73
N LEU A 146 1.02 0.93 -7.66
CA LEU A 146 1.61 2.04 -6.90
C LEU A 146 2.75 2.64 -7.72
N GLU A 147 2.86 3.96 -7.76
CA GLU A 147 3.98 4.67 -8.41
C GLU A 147 4.11 6.07 -7.76
N ASP A 148 5.32 6.48 -7.39
CA ASP A 148 5.57 7.84 -6.91
C ASP A 148 6.83 8.39 -7.56
N THR A 149 6.66 9.29 -8.53
CA THR A 149 7.75 9.78 -9.36
C THR A 149 8.44 10.99 -8.72
N LYS A 150 9.67 11.28 -9.16
CA LYS A 150 10.37 12.52 -8.76
C LYS A 150 9.57 13.78 -9.13
N GLU A 151 8.83 13.72 -10.23
CA GLU A 151 7.96 14.80 -10.67
C GLU A 151 6.80 15.03 -9.69
N TYR A 152 6.10 13.96 -9.29
CA TYR A 152 4.99 14.05 -8.34
C TYR A 152 5.42 14.54 -6.96
N ILE A 153 6.59 14.09 -6.49
CA ILE A 153 7.19 14.59 -5.25
C ILE A 153 7.60 16.07 -5.37
N GLY A 154 8.02 16.49 -6.57
CA GLY A 154 8.43 17.87 -6.84
C GLY A 154 7.33 18.91 -6.70
N TYR A 155 6.04 18.52 -6.74
CA TYR A 155 4.92 19.43 -6.52
C TYR A 155 4.72 19.81 -5.04
N ALA A 156 5.28 19.04 -4.10
CA ALA A 156 5.14 19.30 -2.67
C ALA A 156 6.32 20.13 -2.12
N PRO A 157 6.11 20.95 -1.07
CA PRO A 157 7.19 21.62 -0.36
C PRO A 157 8.24 20.62 0.16
N LYS A 158 9.52 21.02 0.11
CA LYS A 158 10.64 20.16 0.56
C LYS A 158 10.55 19.79 2.05
N GLU A 159 10.05 20.71 2.87
CA GLU A 159 9.84 20.49 4.30
C GLU A 159 8.79 19.41 4.55
N GLU A 160 7.67 19.46 3.81
CA GLU A 160 6.60 18.48 3.92
C GLU A 160 7.02 17.10 3.41
N THR A 161 7.68 17.05 2.25
CA THR A 161 8.25 15.82 1.69
C THR A 161 9.22 15.14 2.67
N LYS A 162 10.06 15.94 3.34
CA LYS A 162 11.01 15.46 4.35
C LYS A 162 10.29 14.96 5.60
N ALA A 163 9.25 15.66 6.06
CA ALA A 163 8.45 15.25 7.21
C ALA A 163 7.72 13.92 6.94
N GLN A 164 7.22 13.71 5.71
CA GLN A 164 6.54 12.49 5.27
C GLN A 164 7.49 11.30 5.00
N ASP A 165 8.82 11.52 5.00
CA ASP A 165 9.81 10.56 4.48
C ASP A 165 9.44 10.03 3.08
N ARG A 166 8.85 10.90 2.25
CA ARG A 166 8.36 10.55 0.92
C ARG A 166 9.53 10.45 -0.06
N ARG A 167 9.68 9.29 -0.69
CA ARG A 167 10.78 8.98 -1.61
C ARG A 167 10.22 8.38 -2.90
N PRO A 168 10.85 8.65 -4.06
CA PRO A 168 10.37 8.11 -5.30
C PRO A 168 10.57 6.59 -5.33
N PHE A 169 9.64 5.90 -5.97
CA PHE A 169 9.74 4.47 -6.26
C PHE A 169 9.09 4.17 -7.61
N ASP A 170 9.66 3.19 -8.31
CA ASP A 170 9.19 2.77 -9.62
C ASP A 170 7.82 2.08 -9.53
N LEU A 171 7.14 1.94 -10.67
CA LEU A 171 5.85 1.25 -10.75
C LEU A 171 5.93 -0.15 -10.09
N LEU A 172 5.11 -0.34 -9.05
CA LEU A 172 4.92 -1.61 -8.37
C LEU A 172 3.51 -2.14 -8.66
N VAL A 173 3.43 -3.39 -9.09
CA VAL A 173 2.18 -4.14 -9.27
C VAL A 173 2.20 -5.29 -8.28
N ILE A 174 1.20 -5.34 -7.38
CA ILE A 174 1.15 -6.35 -6.32
C ILE A 174 -0.20 -7.05 -6.36
N LEU A 175 -0.16 -8.36 -6.57
CA LEU A 175 -1.33 -9.24 -6.55
C LEU A 175 -1.41 -9.97 -5.21
N ASN A 176 -2.63 -10.16 -4.72
CA ASN A 176 -2.92 -10.81 -3.44
C ASN A 176 -2.08 -10.29 -2.24
N PRO A 177 -1.93 -8.96 -2.07
CA PRO A 177 -1.06 -8.42 -1.02
C PRO A 177 -1.55 -8.82 0.38
N LYS A 178 -0.59 -9.16 1.26
CA LYS A 178 -0.81 -9.37 2.70
C LYS A 178 0.11 -8.44 3.48
N LEU A 179 -0.46 -7.44 4.13
CA LEU A 179 0.29 -6.45 4.91
C LEU A 179 0.44 -6.92 6.36
N LYS A 180 1.67 -6.87 6.89
CA LYS A 180 1.99 -7.12 8.30
C LYS A 180 2.71 -5.91 8.88
N LYS A 181 2.29 -5.44 10.06
CA LYS A 181 2.96 -4.35 10.78
C LYS A 181 4.35 -4.81 11.21
N LYS A 182 5.37 -3.96 11.00
CA LYS A 182 6.74 -4.19 11.48
C LYS A 182 7.02 -3.55 12.85
N SER A 183 6.27 -2.52 13.23
CA SER A 183 6.36 -1.83 14.52
C SER A 183 5.06 -1.10 14.84
N ASP A 184 4.90 -0.61 16.07
CA ASP A 184 3.75 0.20 16.51
C ASP A 184 3.92 1.71 16.29
N ARG A 185 5.04 2.16 15.69
CA ARG A 185 5.24 3.56 15.32
C ARG A 185 4.20 3.99 14.28
N THR A 186 3.62 5.17 14.48
CA THR A 186 2.61 5.79 13.61
C THR A 186 3.02 7.21 13.22
N ALA A 187 2.45 7.71 12.13
CA ALA A 187 2.56 9.09 11.71
C ALA A 187 1.16 9.59 11.30
N LEU A 188 0.93 10.90 11.39
CA LEU A 188 -0.34 11.53 11.06
C LEU A 188 -0.12 12.52 9.92
N PHE A 189 -0.74 12.25 8.77
CA PHE A 189 -0.72 13.10 7.58
C PHE A 189 -2.11 13.13 6.96
N PHE A 190 -2.36 14.13 6.11
CA PHE A 190 -3.57 14.17 5.31
C PHE A 190 -3.46 13.19 4.15
N GLU A 191 -4.52 12.41 3.93
CA GLU A 191 -4.64 11.48 2.81
C GLU A 191 -5.82 11.85 1.93
N GLY A 192 -5.68 11.58 0.62
CA GLY A 192 -6.74 11.70 -0.38
C GLY A 192 -7.01 10.35 -1.03
N CYS A 193 -8.18 10.22 -1.68
CA CYS A 193 -8.53 9.04 -2.45
C CYS A 193 -9.05 9.46 -3.83
N LEU A 194 -8.69 8.74 -4.88
CA LEU A 194 -9.09 9.07 -6.26
C LEU A 194 -10.61 8.97 -6.56
N ARG A 195 -11.43 8.60 -5.57
CA ARG A 195 -12.88 8.33 -5.69
C ARG A 195 -13.76 9.46 -5.15
N SER A 196 -13.16 10.51 -4.60
CA SER A 196 -13.84 11.69 -4.05
C SER A 196 -14.21 12.69 -5.12
#